data_AF-A0A7C1RLW2-F1
#
_entry.id   AF-A0A7C1RLW2-F1
#
_cell.length_a   1.000
_cell.length_b   1.000
_cell.length_c   1.000
_cell.angle_alpha   90.00
_cell.angle_beta   90.00
_cell.angle_gamma   90.00
#
_symmetry.space_group_name_H-M   'P 1'
#
loop_
_entity.id
_entity.type
_entity.pdbx_description
1 polymer ?
#
loop_
_entity_poly.entity_id
_entity_poly.type
_entity_poly.pdbx_seq_one_letter_code
_entity_poly.pdbx_strand_id
1 'polypeptide(L)'
;MVQTEIKEKRKNEKGEGSSLPEYYQKFKAYGLPLIALLFAYIGFKIRAVTSNYKTFLDPDTFFHYEMYRIAIDEWIPKYFAYADPPAGVKTGGYLGLYTVQAIFYKIVSVFGYDQLGAFKLWPPFVGAMTIIAAYLLGRKLHSDWAGLWAAAFMIFSYANFSKTYSGNNRGEGPFMMFFLYAVLFLMIYLDEKEWNWKKVLSGVLFLATSVLYMA
;
A
#
# COMPACT_ATOMS: atom_id res chain seq x y z
N MET A 1 -28.75 53.35 11.93
CA MET A 1 -27.29 53.04 11.94
C MET A 1 -26.94 51.91 12.91
N VAL A 2 -27.70 50.80 12.96
CA VAL A 2 -27.48 49.71 13.95
C VAL A 2 -26.94 48.42 13.30
N GLN A 3 -26.94 48.33 11.97
CA GLN A 3 -26.49 47.13 11.24
C GLN A 3 -24.97 47.06 11.01
N THR A 4 -24.24 48.14 11.26
CA THR A 4 -22.80 48.20 10.97
C THR A 4 -21.96 47.57 12.09
N GLU A 5 -22.32 47.80 13.35
CA GLU A 5 -21.59 47.28 14.52
C GLU A 5 -21.70 45.76 14.69
N ILE A 6 -22.84 45.15 14.31
CA ILE A 6 -23.03 43.69 14.35
C ILE A 6 -22.14 42.99 13.30
N LYS A 7 -21.86 43.67 12.18
CA LYS A 7 -20.99 43.15 11.12
C LYS A 7 -19.51 43.23 11.49
N GLU A 8 -19.10 44.23 12.28
CA GLU A 8 -17.73 44.34 12.78
C GLU A 8 -17.43 43.33 13.89
N LYS A 9 -18.37 43.07 14.80
CA LYS A 9 -18.20 42.04 15.85
C LYS A 9 -17.99 40.63 15.28
N ARG A 10 -18.73 40.26 14.23
CA ARG A 10 -18.52 38.97 13.52
C ARG A 10 -17.24 38.89 12.69
N LYS A 11 -16.60 40.03 12.39
CA LYS A 11 -15.31 40.07 11.69
C LYS A 11 -14.15 39.88 12.65
N ASN A 12 -14.28 40.37 13.90
CA ASN A 12 -13.27 40.20 14.94
C ASN A 12 -13.25 38.79 15.56
N GLU A 13 -14.37 38.06 15.63
CA GLU A 13 -14.37 36.66 16.10
C GLU A 13 -13.77 35.65 15.11
N LYS A 14 -13.61 36.01 13.83
CA LYS A 14 -12.94 35.17 12.83
C LYS A 14 -11.41 35.32 12.82
N GLY A 15 -10.88 36.19 13.67
CA GLY A 15 -9.45 36.51 13.78
C GLY A 15 -8.69 35.75 14.87
N GLU A 16 -9.37 34.99 15.72
CA GLU A 16 -8.68 34.07 16.65
C GLU A 16 -8.32 32.78 15.91
N GLY A 17 -7.30 32.89 15.07
CA GLY A 17 -6.53 31.73 14.66
C GLY A 17 -6.05 31.06 15.94
N SER A 18 -6.57 29.87 16.25
CA SER A 18 -5.98 29.04 17.28
C SER A 18 -4.59 28.67 16.80
N SER A 19 -3.61 29.50 17.15
CA SER A 19 -2.20 29.19 16.97
C SER A 19 -1.89 28.11 18.00
N LEU A 20 -2.30 26.88 17.68
CA LEU A 20 -1.84 25.69 18.39
C LEU A 20 -0.33 25.83 18.52
N PRO A 21 0.24 25.54 19.71
CA PRO A 21 1.66 25.78 19.97
C PRO A 21 2.51 25.24 18.82
N GLU A 22 3.56 25.95 18.42
CA GLU A 22 4.43 25.56 17.31
C GLU A 22 4.91 24.10 17.43
N TYR A 23 5.10 23.65 18.67
CA TYR A 23 5.36 22.25 19.02
C TYR A 23 4.30 21.27 18.53
N TYR A 24 3.00 21.57 18.70
CA TYR A 24 1.91 20.75 18.21
C TYR A 24 1.90 20.66 16.69
N GLN A 25 2.17 21.76 15.99
CA GLN A 25 2.24 21.76 14.53
C GLN A 25 3.42 20.90 14.03
N LYS A 26 4.59 20.98 14.68
CA LYS A 26 5.74 20.11 14.39
C LYS A 26 5.43 18.64 14.70
N PHE A 27 4.78 18.36 15.83
CA PHE A 27 4.33 17.01 16.17
C PHE A 27 3.35 16.46 15.12
N LYS A 28 2.39 17.26 14.68
CA LYS A 28 1.43 16.88 13.64
C LYS A 28 2.13 16.58 12.30
N ALA A 29 3.10 17.41 11.94
CA ALA A 29 3.84 17.29 10.68
C ALA A 29 4.80 16.09 10.64
N TYR A 30 5.44 15.74 11.76
CA TYR A 30 6.50 14.71 11.81
C TYR A 30 6.19 13.54 12.75
N GLY A 31 5.63 13.81 13.93
CA GLY A 31 5.24 12.79 14.90
C GLY A 31 4.16 11.85 14.37
N LEU A 32 3.11 12.37 13.72
CA LEU A 32 2.05 11.53 13.16
C LEU A 32 2.54 10.59 12.05
N PRO A 33 3.34 11.04 11.05
CA PRO A 33 3.98 10.12 10.11
C PRO A 33 4.86 9.06 10.79
N LEU A 34 5.63 9.41 11.82
CA LEU A 34 6.45 8.44 12.55
C LEU A 34 5.59 7.37 13.25
N ILE A 35 4.47 7.76 13.84
CA ILE A 35 3.52 6.80 14.43
C ILE A 35 2.90 5.92 13.34
N ALA A 36 2.57 6.47 12.17
CA ALA A 36 2.08 5.67 11.03
C ALA A 36 3.13 4.66 10.53
N LEU A 37 4.42 5.02 10.52
CA LEU A 37 5.50 4.08 10.22
C LEU A 37 5.64 2.99 11.30
N LEU A 38 5.48 3.36 12.58
CA LEU A 38 5.44 2.38 13.67
C LEU A 38 4.26 1.41 13.51
N PHE A 39 3.08 1.90 13.11
CA PHE A 39 1.92 1.07 12.78
C PHE A 39 2.18 0.14 11.61
N ALA A 40 2.83 0.61 10.55
CA ALA A 40 3.24 -0.23 9.43
C ALA A 40 4.21 -1.33 9.88
N TYR A 41 5.18 -1.00 10.73
CA TYR A 41 6.13 -1.97 11.30
C TYR A 41 5.44 -3.01 12.21
N ILE A 42 4.54 -2.58 13.09
CA ILE A 42 3.75 -3.51 13.92
C ILE A 42 2.88 -4.40 13.03
N GLY A 43 2.19 -3.81 12.06
CA GLY A 43 1.36 -4.53 11.09
C GLY A 43 2.16 -5.57 10.29
N PHE A 44 3.38 -5.24 9.88
CA PHE A 44 4.33 -6.15 9.27
C PHE A 44 4.66 -7.32 10.21
N LYS A 45 5.04 -7.05 11.46
CA LYS A 45 5.43 -8.08 12.44
C LYS A 45 4.29 -9.05 12.73
N ILE A 46 3.07 -8.56 12.93
CA ILE A 46 1.89 -9.41 13.17
C ILE A 46 1.63 -10.31 11.95
N ARG A 47 1.72 -9.78 10.73
CA ARG A 47 1.55 -10.57 9.49
C ARG A 47 2.67 -11.56 9.25
N ALA A 48 3.88 -11.27 9.72
CA ALA A 48 5.05 -12.14 9.59
C ALA A 48 5.02 -13.35 10.55
N VAL A 49 4.11 -13.41 11.53
CA VAL A 49 4.05 -14.50 12.53
C VAL A 49 3.94 -15.89 11.87
N THR A 50 3.20 -16.01 10.78
CA THR A 50 3.00 -17.28 10.05
C THR A 50 4.19 -17.70 9.18
N SER A 51 5.27 -16.89 9.11
CA SER A 51 6.46 -17.22 8.31
C SER A 51 7.18 -18.48 8.80
N ASN A 52 7.08 -18.78 10.10
CA ASN A 52 7.73 -19.90 10.76
C ASN A 52 7.18 -21.27 10.35
N TYR A 53 6.00 -21.34 9.73
CA TYR A 53 5.45 -22.60 9.24
C TYR A 53 6.28 -23.13 8.07
N LYS A 54 6.55 -24.45 8.07
CA LYS A 54 7.33 -25.09 7.00
C LYS A 54 6.61 -25.03 5.64
N THR A 55 5.28 -25.15 5.66
CA THR A 55 4.40 -25.14 4.49
C THR A 55 3.50 -23.91 4.47
N PHE A 56 2.88 -23.64 3.32
CA PHE A 56 1.83 -22.62 3.23
C PHE A 56 0.57 -23.07 3.97
N LEU A 57 -0.19 -22.10 4.50
CA LEU A 57 -1.45 -22.35 5.19
C LEU A 57 -2.63 -22.51 4.22
N ASP A 58 -2.55 -21.87 3.05
CA ASP A 58 -3.58 -21.91 2.00
C ASP A 58 -3.07 -22.74 0.80
N PRO A 59 -3.81 -23.78 0.37
CA PRO A 59 -3.42 -24.65 -0.74
C PRO A 59 -3.23 -23.90 -2.08
N ASP A 60 -3.96 -22.81 -2.33
CA ASP A 60 -3.82 -22.03 -3.57
C ASP A 60 -2.40 -21.43 -3.68
N THR A 61 -1.75 -21.19 -2.54
CA THR A 61 -0.44 -20.53 -2.49
C THR A 61 0.68 -21.38 -3.11
N PHE A 62 0.51 -22.70 -3.16
CA PHE A 62 1.50 -23.57 -3.82
C PHE A 62 1.57 -23.29 -5.32
N PHE A 63 0.41 -23.08 -5.97
CA PHE A 63 0.37 -22.68 -7.37
C PHE A 63 1.01 -21.31 -7.58
N HIS A 64 0.67 -20.32 -6.74
CA HIS A 64 1.26 -18.99 -6.80
C HIS A 64 2.78 -19.00 -6.61
N TYR A 65 3.30 -19.90 -5.76
CA TYR A 65 4.74 -20.06 -5.57
C TYR A 65 5.43 -20.58 -6.83
N GLU A 66 4.88 -21.61 -7.49
CA GLU A 66 5.43 -22.11 -8.75
C GLU A 66 5.36 -21.06 -9.87
N MET A 67 4.27 -20.29 -9.94
CA MET A 67 4.17 -19.17 -10.90
C MET A 67 5.22 -18.10 -10.63
N TYR A 68 5.44 -17.75 -9.37
CA TYR A 68 6.50 -16.85 -8.96
C TYR A 68 7.89 -17.39 -9.32
N ARG A 69 8.15 -18.69 -9.14
CA ARG A 69 9.43 -19.31 -9.56
C ARG A 69 9.66 -19.19 -11.06
N ILE A 70 8.64 -19.48 -11.86
CA ILE A 70 8.71 -19.28 -13.32
C ILE A 70 8.96 -17.79 -13.64
N ALA A 71 8.31 -16.86 -12.93
CA ALA A 71 8.49 -15.43 -13.13
C ALA A 71 9.91 -14.92 -12.79
N ILE A 72 10.64 -15.59 -11.89
CA ILE A 72 12.04 -15.21 -11.61
C ILE A 72 12.91 -15.37 -12.86
N ASP A 73 12.70 -16.46 -13.60
CA ASP A 73 13.52 -16.83 -14.76
C ASP A 73 12.96 -16.24 -16.07
N GLU A 74 11.64 -16.29 -16.27
CA GLU A 74 10.97 -15.91 -17.52
C GLU A 74 10.30 -14.54 -17.48
N TRP A 75 10.32 -13.85 -16.34
CA TRP A 75 9.56 -12.62 -16.02
C TRP A 75 8.05 -12.81 -15.99
N ILE A 76 7.47 -13.26 -17.10
CA ILE A 76 6.03 -13.38 -17.29
C ILE A 76 5.66 -14.86 -17.48
N PRO A 77 5.01 -15.51 -16.50
CA PRO A 77 4.55 -16.89 -16.63
C PRO A 77 3.50 -17.02 -17.73
N LYS A 78 3.81 -17.76 -18.80
CA LYS A 78 2.89 -17.94 -19.94
C LYS A 78 2.12 -19.26 -19.89
N TYR A 79 2.73 -20.29 -19.32
CA TYR A 79 2.21 -21.65 -19.36
C TYR A 79 2.64 -22.45 -18.13
N PHE A 80 1.74 -23.29 -17.62
CA PHE A 80 2.02 -24.22 -16.55
C PHE A 80 1.73 -25.65 -17.00
N ALA A 81 2.79 -26.42 -17.20
CA ALA A 81 2.72 -27.77 -17.75
C ALA A 81 2.18 -28.82 -16.76
N TYR A 82 2.24 -28.55 -15.46
CA TYR A 82 1.88 -29.51 -14.41
C TYR A 82 0.39 -29.49 -14.01
N ALA A 83 -0.40 -28.58 -14.58
CA ALA A 83 -1.85 -28.60 -14.45
C ALA A 83 -2.50 -29.19 -15.70
N ASP A 84 -3.66 -29.81 -15.54
CA ASP A 84 -4.47 -30.38 -16.63
C ASP A 84 -3.67 -31.24 -17.65
N PRO A 85 -2.96 -32.29 -17.20
CA PRO A 85 -2.21 -33.14 -18.12
C PRO A 85 -3.17 -33.88 -19.08
N PRO A 86 -2.83 -33.98 -20.38
CA PRO A 86 -1.55 -33.64 -21.00
C PRO A 86 -1.45 -32.21 -21.55
N ALA A 87 -2.51 -31.41 -21.45
CA ALA A 87 -2.67 -30.17 -22.20
C ALA A 87 -2.03 -28.93 -21.53
N GLY A 88 -1.82 -28.94 -20.21
CA GLY A 88 -1.34 -27.77 -19.50
C GLY A 88 -2.37 -26.65 -19.41
N VAL A 89 -2.02 -25.57 -18.70
CA VAL A 89 -2.85 -24.37 -18.65
C VAL A 89 -2.07 -23.12 -19.06
N LYS A 90 -2.72 -22.25 -19.85
CA LYS A 90 -2.20 -20.90 -20.11
C LYS A 90 -2.41 -20.04 -18.88
N THR A 91 -1.35 -19.38 -18.41
CA THR A 91 -1.34 -18.62 -17.15
C THR A 91 -1.43 -17.10 -17.35
N GLY A 92 -1.67 -16.67 -18.59
CA GLY A 92 -1.52 -15.27 -19.05
C GLY A 92 -2.47 -14.22 -18.46
N GLY A 93 -3.18 -14.50 -17.36
CA GLY A 93 -4.11 -13.57 -16.70
C GLY A 93 -3.56 -12.81 -15.49
N TYR A 94 -2.31 -13.05 -15.07
CA TYR A 94 -1.73 -12.55 -13.80
C TYR A 94 -0.36 -11.89 -13.97
N LEU A 95 -0.14 -11.20 -15.10
CA LEU A 95 1.18 -10.80 -15.59
C LEU A 95 1.89 -9.83 -14.63
N GLY A 96 1.16 -8.95 -13.95
CA GLY A 96 1.72 -7.96 -13.04
C GLY A 96 2.09 -8.56 -11.68
N LEU A 97 1.25 -9.46 -11.17
CA LEU A 97 1.36 -9.99 -9.83
C LEU A 97 2.72 -10.67 -9.56
N TYR A 98 3.13 -11.61 -10.43
CA TYR A 98 4.34 -12.40 -10.21
C TYR A 98 5.61 -11.67 -10.62
N THR A 99 5.54 -10.83 -11.66
CA THR A 99 6.68 -10.04 -12.12
C THR A 99 7.15 -9.06 -11.05
N VAL A 100 6.22 -8.37 -10.39
CA VAL A 100 6.53 -7.45 -9.29
C VAL A 100 7.17 -8.20 -8.13
N GLN A 101 6.67 -9.39 -7.79
CA GLN A 101 7.24 -10.23 -6.75
C GLN A 101 8.64 -10.73 -7.10
N ALA A 102 8.88 -11.09 -8.36
CA ALA A 102 10.21 -11.47 -8.84
C ALA A 102 11.20 -10.29 -8.77
N ILE A 103 10.76 -9.06 -9.08
CA ILE A 103 11.56 -7.85 -8.86
C ILE A 103 11.85 -7.66 -7.37
N PHE A 104 10.83 -7.80 -6.51
CA PHE A 104 11.02 -7.72 -5.06
C PHE A 104 12.05 -8.74 -4.56
N TYR A 105 11.99 -9.99 -5.04
CA TYR A 105 12.98 -11.01 -4.75
C TYR A 105 14.40 -10.59 -5.11
N LYS A 106 14.61 -10.05 -6.31
CA LYS A 106 15.94 -9.57 -6.75
C LYS A 106 16.50 -8.49 -5.83
N ILE A 107 15.64 -7.69 -5.19
CA ILE A 107 16.06 -6.68 -4.22
C ILE A 107 16.38 -7.33 -2.88
N VAL A 108 15.49 -8.19 -2.36
CA VAL A 108 15.67 -8.77 -1.02
C VAL A 108 16.72 -9.88 -0.95
N SER A 109 17.02 -10.52 -2.07
CA SER A 109 18.04 -11.57 -2.16
C SER A 109 19.46 -11.05 -1.85
N VAL A 110 19.72 -9.76 -2.12
CA VAL A 110 20.98 -9.09 -1.72
C VAL A 110 21.18 -9.09 -0.20
N PHE A 111 20.09 -9.20 0.57
CA PHE A 111 20.10 -9.31 2.04
C PHE A 111 20.05 -10.77 2.54
N GLY A 112 20.24 -11.76 1.65
CA GLY A 112 20.31 -13.18 2.02
C GLY A 112 18.98 -13.92 2.05
N TYR A 113 17.90 -13.33 1.53
CA TYR A 113 16.62 -14.04 1.38
C TYR A 113 16.66 -15.01 0.19
N ASP A 114 16.25 -16.26 0.41
CA ASP A 114 16.01 -17.23 -0.65
C ASP A 114 14.63 -17.00 -1.32
N GLN A 115 14.33 -17.76 -2.37
CA GLN A 115 13.08 -17.60 -3.13
C GLN A 115 11.85 -17.75 -2.24
N LEU A 116 11.83 -18.78 -1.38
CA LEU A 116 10.72 -19.06 -0.47
C LEU A 116 10.60 -18.00 0.63
N GLY A 117 11.72 -17.58 1.22
CA GLY A 117 11.77 -16.53 2.23
C GLY A 117 11.27 -15.20 1.70
N ALA A 118 11.69 -14.81 0.49
CA ALA A 118 11.19 -13.60 -0.17
C ALA A 118 9.68 -13.69 -0.49
N PHE A 119 9.22 -14.85 -0.96
CA PHE A 119 7.81 -15.10 -1.23
C PHE A 119 6.94 -15.02 0.03
N LYS A 120 7.45 -15.49 1.18
CA LYS A 120 6.80 -15.35 2.49
C LYS A 120 6.86 -13.93 3.06
N LEU A 121 7.93 -13.20 2.77
CA LEU A 121 8.15 -11.81 3.19
C LEU A 121 7.26 -10.82 2.46
N TRP A 122 6.91 -11.12 1.20
CA TRP A 122 6.16 -10.22 0.34
C TRP A 122 4.77 -9.83 0.91
N PRO A 123 3.88 -10.74 1.34
CA PRO A 123 2.57 -10.32 1.85
C PRO A 123 2.62 -9.41 3.09
N PRO A 124 3.48 -9.68 4.12
CA PRO A 124 3.68 -8.74 5.22
C PRO A 124 4.17 -7.37 4.76
N PHE A 125 5.10 -7.32 3.80
CA PHE A 125 5.57 -6.06 3.21
C PHE A 125 4.43 -5.31 2.53
N VAL A 126 3.64 -5.99 1.70
CA VAL A 126 2.43 -5.43 1.07
C VAL A 126 1.47 -4.89 2.11
N GLY A 127 1.19 -5.64 3.18
CA GLY A 127 0.34 -5.19 4.28
C GLY A 127 0.85 -3.91 4.96
N ALA A 128 2.16 -3.79 5.17
CA ALA A 128 2.79 -2.60 5.72
C ALA A 128 2.65 -1.39 4.77
N MET A 129 2.90 -1.59 3.48
CA MET A 129 2.76 -0.57 2.47
C MET A 129 1.30 -0.09 2.31
N THR A 130 0.32 -0.99 2.48
CA THR A 130 -1.12 -0.66 2.51
C THR A 130 -1.47 0.23 3.72
N ILE A 131 -0.88 -0.03 4.89
CA ILE A 131 -1.06 0.83 6.09
C ILE A 131 -0.53 2.25 5.81
N ILE A 132 0.65 2.36 5.17
CA ILE A 132 1.23 3.64 4.77
C ILE A 132 0.34 4.35 3.74
N ALA A 133 -0.16 3.62 2.73
CA ALA A 133 -1.06 4.18 1.73
C ALA A 133 -2.35 4.74 2.36
N ALA A 134 -2.95 4.01 3.30
CA ALA A 134 -4.12 4.44 4.04
C ALA A 134 -3.85 5.71 4.87
N TYR A 135 -2.69 5.80 5.52
CA TYR A 135 -2.26 7.02 6.21
C TYR A 135 -2.23 8.23 5.26
N LEU A 136 -1.51 8.10 4.16
CA LEU A 136 -1.29 9.18 3.20
C LEU A 136 -2.60 9.60 2.52
N LEU A 137 -3.44 8.64 2.15
CA LEU A 137 -4.73 8.93 1.53
C LEU A 137 -5.70 9.59 2.52
N GLY A 138 -5.78 9.08 3.75
CA GLY A 138 -6.62 9.68 4.79
C GLY A 138 -6.19 11.11 5.16
N ARG A 139 -4.88 11.38 5.18
CA ARG A 139 -4.37 12.76 5.37
C ARG A 139 -4.77 13.68 4.23
N LYS A 140 -4.72 13.17 2.99
CA LYS A 140 -4.99 13.93 1.77
C LYS A 140 -6.48 14.27 1.64
N LEU A 141 -7.36 13.33 1.99
CA LEU A 141 -8.81 13.51 1.85
C LEU A 141 -9.44 14.30 2.99
N HIS A 142 -8.82 14.34 4.18
CA HIS A 142 -9.44 14.95 5.35
C HIS A 142 -8.45 15.66 6.28
N SER A 143 -7.67 14.92 7.06
CA SER A 143 -6.75 15.50 8.05
C SER A 143 -5.68 14.50 8.50
N ASP A 144 -4.57 14.98 9.08
CA ASP A 144 -3.49 14.09 9.56
C ASP A 144 -3.98 13.07 10.60
N TRP A 145 -4.96 13.43 11.43
CA TRP A 145 -5.60 12.52 12.38
C TRP A 145 -6.46 11.46 11.68
N ALA A 146 -7.20 11.84 10.63
CA ALA A 146 -7.95 10.87 9.83
C ALA A 146 -7.00 9.86 9.16
N GLY A 147 -5.85 10.33 8.65
CA GLY A 147 -4.78 9.45 8.17
C GLY A 147 -4.28 8.49 9.26
N LEU A 148 -4.00 8.99 10.47
CA LEU A 148 -3.53 8.15 11.57
C LEU A 148 -4.55 7.06 11.94
N TRP A 149 -5.83 7.42 12.04
CA TRP A 149 -6.90 6.45 12.33
C TRP A 149 -7.09 5.44 11.21
N ALA A 150 -6.99 5.87 9.94
CA ALA A 150 -7.01 4.95 8.80
C ALA A 150 -5.86 3.94 8.86
N ALA A 151 -4.65 4.40 9.20
CA ALA A 151 -3.49 3.53 9.39
C ALA A 151 -3.70 2.53 10.54
N ALA A 152 -4.16 3.01 11.70
CA ALA A 152 -4.46 2.18 12.87
C ALA A 152 -5.48 1.09 12.54
N PHE A 153 -6.55 1.45 11.84
CA PHE A 153 -7.58 0.51 11.40
C PHE A 153 -6.98 -0.57 10.48
N MET A 154 -6.08 -0.21 9.57
CA MET A 154 -5.48 -1.16 8.63
C MET A 154 -4.52 -2.17 9.28
N ILE A 155 -4.01 -1.90 10.48
CA ILE A 155 -3.23 -2.89 11.26
C ILE A 155 -4.11 -4.12 11.55
N PHE A 156 -5.32 -3.89 12.08
CA PHE A 156 -6.21 -4.91 12.64
C PHE A 156 -7.39 -5.28 11.73
N SER A 157 -7.58 -4.59 10.62
CA SER A 157 -8.61 -4.92 9.63
C SER A 157 -8.44 -6.37 9.18
N TYR A 158 -9.37 -7.24 9.59
CA TYR A 158 -9.34 -8.66 9.26
C TYR A 158 -9.35 -8.91 7.75
N ALA A 159 -10.10 -8.10 7.00
CA ALA A 159 -10.14 -8.17 5.54
C ALA A 159 -8.76 -7.95 4.91
N ASN A 160 -7.99 -6.98 5.42
CA ASN A 160 -6.63 -6.75 4.94
C ASN A 160 -5.67 -7.83 5.46
N PHE A 161 -5.76 -8.18 6.75
CA PHE A 161 -4.88 -9.13 7.40
C PHE A 161 -4.95 -10.52 6.76
N SER A 162 -6.16 -11.03 6.54
CA SER A 162 -6.39 -12.36 5.93
C SER A 162 -5.82 -12.48 4.52
N LYS A 163 -5.54 -11.37 3.82
CA LYS A 163 -4.94 -11.33 2.48
C LYS A 163 -3.46 -10.94 2.45
N THR A 164 -2.85 -10.67 3.60
CA THR A 164 -1.47 -10.16 3.69
C THR A 164 -0.64 -10.84 4.78
N TYR A 165 -1.11 -11.94 5.36
CA TYR A 165 -0.29 -12.75 6.27
C TYR A 165 0.80 -13.51 5.49
N SER A 166 1.93 -13.77 6.14
CA SER A 166 3.08 -14.42 5.52
C SER A 166 2.71 -15.78 4.93
N GLY A 167 3.09 -15.97 3.66
CA GLY A 167 2.79 -17.19 2.93
C GLY A 167 1.39 -17.23 2.33
N ASN A 168 0.58 -16.17 2.42
CA ASN A 168 -0.63 -15.99 1.60
C ASN A 168 -0.37 -14.96 0.50
N ASN A 169 0.44 -15.36 -0.47
CA ASN A 169 0.90 -14.51 -1.54
C ASN A 169 0.03 -14.67 -2.78
N ARG A 170 -1.13 -14.01 -2.73
CA ARG A 170 -2.13 -13.96 -3.79
C ARG A 170 -2.30 -12.53 -4.32
N GLY A 171 -3.16 -12.36 -5.31
CA GLY A 171 -3.38 -11.07 -5.98
C GLY A 171 -4.06 -9.99 -5.14
N GLU A 172 -4.90 -10.38 -4.17
CA GLU A 172 -5.80 -9.45 -3.49
C GLU A 172 -5.08 -8.42 -2.59
N GLY A 173 -3.98 -8.83 -1.94
CA GLY A 173 -3.17 -7.93 -1.11
C GLY A 173 -2.49 -6.84 -1.96
N PRO A 174 -1.67 -7.22 -2.96
CA PRO A 174 -1.06 -6.28 -3.90
C PRO A 174 -2.08 -5.41 -4.63
N PHE A 175 -3.21 -5.99 -5.04
CA PHE A 175 -4.33 -5.24 -5.63
C PHE A 175 -4.76 -4.07 -4.74
N MET A 176 -5.09 -4.34 -3.46
CA MET A 176 -5.52 -3.31 -2.53
C MET A 176 -4.42 -2.25 -2.30
N MET A 177 -3.17 -2.69 -2.16
CA MET A 177 -2.02 -1.79 -1.98
C MET A 177 -1.89 -0.82 -3.16
N PHE A 178 -1.80 -1.35 -4.39
CA PHE A 178 -1.63 -0.53 -5.58
C PHE A 178 -2.85 0.34 -5.86
N PHE A 179 -4.06 -0.16 -5.59
CA PHE A 179 -5.28 0.63 -5.70
C PHE A 179 -5.25 1.87 -4.80
N LEU A 180 -4.89 1.73 -3.51
CA LEU A 180 -4.82 2.88 -2.60
C LEU A 180 -3.76 3.90 -3.02
N TYR A 181 -2.61 3.44 -3.51
CA TYR A 181 -1.59 4.33 -4.07
C TYR A 181 -2.06 5.02 -5.35
N ALA A 182 -2.75 4.31 -6.25
CA ALA A 182 -3.32 4.90 -7.45
C ALA A 182 -4.31 6.02 -7.11
N VAL A 183 -5.23 5.78 -6.17
CA VAL A 183 -6.17 6.80 -5.70
C VAL A 183 -5.42 7.99 -5.08
N LEU A 184 -4.41 7.73 -4.22
CA LEU A 184 -3.60 8.80 -3.64
C LEU A 184 -2.92 9.67 -4.71
N PHE A 185 -2.29 9.06 -5.71
CA PHE A 185 -1.59 9.78 -6.77
C PHE A 185 -2.57 10.54 -7.67
N LEU A 186 -3.75 9.97 -7.96
CA LEU A 186 -4.81 10.68 -8.66
C LEU A 186 -5.26 11.93 -7.90
N MET A 187 -5.49 11.83 -6.58
CA MET A 187 -5.87 12.98 -5.76
C MET A 187 -4.76 14.05 -5.72
N ILE A 188 -3.49 13.65 -5.70
CA ILE A 188 -2.37 14.61 -5.79
C ILE A 188 -2.37 15.28 -7.16
N TYR A 189 -2.56 14.52 -8.25
CA TYR A 189 -2.63 15.06 -9.61
C TYR A 189 -3.76 16.07 -9.80
N LEU A 190 -4.95 15.78 -9.26
CA LEU A 190 -6.14 16.62 -9.41
C LEU A 190 -6.07 17.93 -8.60
N ASP A 191 -5.38 17.92 -7.45
CA ASP A 191 -5.23 19.10 -6.61
C ASP A 191 -4.26 20.14 -7.18
N GLU A 192 -3.25 19.69 -7.94
CA GLU A 192 -2.29 20.57 -8.58
C GLU A 192 -2.94 21.24 -9.82
N LYS A 193 -3.15 22.55 -9.78
CA LYS A 193 -3.78 23.29 -10.90
C LYS A 193 -2.83 23.45 -12.07
N GLU A 194 -1.56 23.75 -11.78
CA GLU A 194 -0.53 24.05 -12.77
C GLU A 194 0.27 22.81 -13.16
N TRP A 195 0.90 22.86 -14.33
CA TRP A 195 1.83 21.83 -14.80
C TRP A 195 3.19 21.97 -14.09
N ASN A 196 3.26 21.43 -12.87
CA ASN A 196 4.49 21.33 -12.10
C ASN A 196 4.98 19.88 -12.00
N TRP A 197 6.21 19.71 -11.48
CA TRP A 197 6.82 18.39 -11.35
C TRP A 197 6.00 17.43 -10.48
N LYS A 198 5.29 17.93 -9.45
CA LYS A 198 4.45 17.10 -8.58
C LYS A 198 3.29 16.51 -9.35
N LYS A 199 2.62 17.33 -10.17
CA LYS A 199 1.52 16.91 -11.05
C LYS A 199 2.00 15.87 -12.06
N VAL A 200 3.12 16.12 -12.73
CA VAL A 200 3.66 15.16 -13.71
C VAL A 200 4.03 13.85 -13.02
N LEU A 201 4.74 13.90 -11.89
CA LEU A 201 5.14 12.71 -11.15
C LEU A 201 3.93 11.93 -10.63
N SER A 202 2.92 12.59 -10.04
CA SER A 202 1.73 11.91 -9.56
C SER A 202 0.90 11.32 -10.71
N GLY A 203 0.83 11.99 -11.86
CA GLY A 203 0.21 11.45 -13.06
C GLY A 203 0.91 10.16 -13.55
N VAL A 204 2.24 10.17 -13.62
CA VAL A 204 3.04 8.98 -14.00
C VAL A 204 2.86 7.85 -12.99
N LEU A 205 2.94 8.15 -11.69
CA LEU A 205 2.78 7.16 -10.63
C LEU A 205 1.35 6.60 -10.58
N PHE A 206 0.34 7.41 -10.86
CA PHE A 206 -1.05 6.96 -11.01
C PHE A 206 -1.18 5.96 -12.16
N LEU A 207 -0.63 6.27 -13.33
CA LEU A 207 -0.66 5.35 -14.48
C LEU A 207 0.08 4.04 -14.17
N ALA A 208 1.27 4.12 -13.59
CA ALA A 208 2.06 2.95 -13.22
C ALA A 208 1.31 2.06 -12.20
N THR A 209 0.81 2.64 -11.10
CA THR A 209 0.06 1.88 -10.10
C THR A 209 -1.29 1.38 -10.61
N SER A 210 -1.91 2.09 -11.56
CA SER A 210 -3.14 1.63 -12.21
C SER A 210 -2.93 0.37 -13.04
N VAL A 211 -1.87 0.33 -13.82
CA VAL A 211 -1.49 -0.89 -14.56
C VAL A 211 -1.21 -2.03 -13.58
N LEU A 212 -0.50 -1.76 -12.48
CA LEU A 212 -0.13 -2.80 -11.51
C LEU A 212 -1.29 -3.38 -10.73
N TYR A 213 -2.36 -2.63 -10.43
CA TYR A 213 -3.54 -3.22 -9.76
C TYR A 213 -4.48 -3.92 -10.75
N MET A 214 -4.44 -3.59 -12.04
CA MET A 214 -5.27 -4.23 -13.08
C MET A 214 -4.64 -5.51 -13.67
N ALA A 215 -3.40 -5.84 -13.31
CA ALA A 215 -2.57 -6.88 -13.92
C ALA A 215 -2.31 -8.11 -13.04
#